data_AF-A0A941DQN2-F1
#
_entry.id   AF-A0A941DQN2-F1
#
_cell.length_a   1.000
_cell.length_b   1.000
_cell.length_c   1.000
_cell.angle_alpha   90.00
_cell.angle_beta   90.00
_cell.angle_gamma   90.00
#
_symmetry.space_group_name_H-M   'P 1'
#
loop_
_entity.id
_entity.type
_entity.pdbx_description
1 polymer ?
#
loop_
_entity_poly.entity_id
_entity_poly.type
_entity_poly.pdbx_seq_one_letter_code
_entity_poly.pdbx_strand_id
1 'polypeptide(L)'
;MHDWTLKNVNFEWELARVVLELNDSVSAVRTLVADGVTELSVPRNNAWGSSVSVNDVHEIEELPSGLKQLKIEMQSGDVIQIVAAKFALPFDGLTA
;
A
#
# COMPACT_ATOMS: atom_id res chain seq x y z
N MET A 1 -5.94 2.58 -8.12
CA MET A 1 -6.63 1.71 -7.14
C MET A 1 -7.76 2.48 -6.44
N HIS A 2 -8.40 3.43 -7.12
CA HIS A 2 -9.49 4.21 -6.54
C HIS A 2 -10.64 3.28 -6.13
N ASP A 3 -11.27 3.55 -4.99
CA ASP A 3 -12.37 2.77 -4.40
C ASP A 3 -12.01 1.34 -3.95
N TRP A 4 -10.73 0.97 -3.93
CA TRP A 4 -10.31 -0.33 -3.40
C TRP A 4 -10.35 -0.31 -1.87
N THR A 5 -10.77 -1.40 -1.24
CA THR A 5 -10.86 -1.46 0.24
C THR A 5 -9.64 -2.18 0.83
N LEU A 6 -8.89 -1.53 1.72
CA LEU A 6 -7.83 -2.18 2.48
C LEU A 6 -8.43 -3.13 3.52
N LYS A 7 -7.93 -4.36 3.57
CA LYS A 7 -8.38 -5.40 4.51
C LYS A 7 -7.36 -5.64 5.60
N ASN A 8 -6.12 -5.92 5.21
CA ASN A 8 -5.07 -6.31 6.13
C ASN A 8 -3.73 -5.67 5.75
N VAL A 9 -2.94 -5.36 6.77
CA VAL A 9 -1.52 -5.01 6.66
C VAL A 9 -0.74 -6.04 7.46
N ASN A 10 0.05 -6.87 6.79
CA ASN A 10 0.90 -7.86 7.43
C ASN A 10 2.37 -7.45 7.29
N PHE A 11 3.12 -7.51 8.38
CA PHE A 11 4.58 -7.32 8.37
C PHE A 11 5.27 -8.63 8.78
N GLU A 12 5.99 -9.23 7.84
CA GLU A 12 6.79 -10.44 8.06
C GLU A 12 8.22 -10.03 8.44
N TRP A 13 8.53 -10.03 9.75
CA TRP A 13 9.80 -9.52 10.27
C TRP A 13 11.03 -10.29 9.79
N GLU A 14 10.95 -11.62 9.68
CA GLU A 14 12.06 -12.44 9.21
C GLU A 14 12.47 -12.10 7.77
N LEU A 15 11.50 -11.74 6.93
CA LEU A 15 11.71 -11.43 5.52
C LEU A 15 11.82 -9.92 5.23
N ALA A 16 11.63 -9.07 6.24
CA ALA A 16 11.44 -7.62 6.08
C ALA A 16 10.44 -7.32 4.95
N ARG A 17 9.25 -7.92 5.02
CA ARG A 17 8.23 -7.86 3.96
C ARG A 17 6.92 -7.31 4.48
N VAL A 18 6.29 -6.43 3.71
CA VAL A 18 4.91 -5.98 3.94
C VAL A 18 4.00 -6.54 2.86
N VAL A 19 2.85 -7.08 3.30
CA VAL A 19 1.78 -7.55 2.43
C VAL A 19 0.52 -6.77 2.77
N LEU A 20 0.05 -5.95 1.82
CA LEU A 20 -1.26 -5.31 1.87
C LEU A 20 -2.27 -6.19 1.12
N GLU A 21 -3.32 -6.58 1.81
CA GLU A 21 -4.47 -7.23 1.20
C GLU A 21 -5.56 -6.20 0.96
N LEU A 22 -6.01 -6.09 -0.29
CA LEU A 22 -7.06 -5.18 -0.71
C LEU A 22 -8.17 -5.94 -1.43
N ASN A 23 -9.37 -5.40 -1.40
CA ASN A 23 -10.43 -5.77 -2.34
C ASN A 23 -10.51 -4.72 -3.44
N ASP A 24 -10.55 -5.14 -4.70
CA ASP A 24 -10.84 -4.24 -5.81
C ASP A 24 -12.33 -3.84 -5.86
N SER A 25 -12.71 -3.01 -6.83
CA SER A 25 -14.08 -2.49 -6.99
C SER A 25 -15.14 -3.57 -7.24
N VAL A 26 -14.73 -4.79 -7.60
CA VAL A 26 -15.63 -5.96 -7.76
C VAL A 26 -15.47 -6.97 -6.63
N SER A 27 -14.86 -6.55 -5.51
CA SER A 27 -14.59 -7.36 -4.32
C SER A 27 -13.65 -8.56 -4.53
N ALA A 28 -12.84 -8.56 -5.59
CA ALA A 28 -11.80 -9.56 -5.74
C ALA A 28 -10.59 -9.20 -4.88
N VAL A 29 -9.99 -10.21 -4.23
CA VAL A 29 -8.81 -10.04 -3.39
C VAL A 29 -7.58 -9.77 -4.26
N ARG A 30 -6.82 -8.75 -3.85
CA ARG A 30 -5.62 -8.23 -4.50
C ARG A 30 -4.54 -8.04 -3.47
N THR A 31 -3.30 -8.22 -3.88
CA THR A 31 -2.15 -8.16 -2.97
C THR A 31 -1.09 -7.21 -3.50
N LEU A 32 -0.67 -6.29 -2.64
CA LEU A 32 0.52 -5.48 -2.85
C LEU A 32 1.61 -6.00 -1.93
N VAL A 33 2.77 -6.31 -2.48
CA VAL A 33 3.93 -6.83 -1.71
C VAL A 33 5.06 -5.81 -1.77
N ALA A 34 5.68 -5.54 -0.63
CA ALA A 34 6.90 -4.76 -0.52
C ALA A 34 7.99 -5.61 0.13
N ASP A 35 9.17 -5.69 -0.49
CA ASP A 35 10.31 -6.48 -0.04
C ASP A 35 11.49 -5.59 0.37
N GLY A 36 12.22 -5.99 1.41
CA GLY A 36 13.32 -5.20 1.96
C GLY A 36 12.81 -3.91 2.60
N VAL A 37 11.72 -4.01 3.37
CA VAL A 37 11.03 -2.89 4.01
C VAL A 37 11.86 -2.36 5.17
N THR A 38 12.11 -1.05 5.16
CA THR A 38 12.82 -0.34 6.23
C THR A 38 11.89 0.53 7.06
N GLU A 39 10.75 0.91 6.51
CA GLU A 39 9.76 1.76 7.19
C GLU A 39 8.34 1.38 6.77
N LEU A 40 7.46 1.25 7.76
CA LEU A 40 6.01 1.12 7.58
C LEU A 40 5.32 2.10 8.54
N SER A 41 4.53 3.01 8.01
CA SER A 41 3.65 3.90 8.77
C SER A 41 2.20 3.63 8.37
N VAL A 42 1.38 3.21 9.34
CA VAL A 42 -0.06 2.97 9.16
C VAL A 42 -0.82 3.84 10.19
N PRO A 43 -0.98 5.14 9.93
CA PRO A 43 -1.69 6.01 10.84
C PRO A 43 -3.18 5.68 10.84
N ARG A 44 -3.82 5.87 12.00
CA ARG A 44 -5.28 5.87 12.14
C ARG A 44 -5.69 7.10 12.93
N ASN A 45 -5.29 8.27 12.43
CA ASN A 45 -5.57 9.54 13.10
C ASN A 45 -7.04 9.92 12.91
N ASN A 46 -7.62 9.53 11.78
CA ASN A 46 -9.02 9.73 11.47
C ASN A 46 -9.81 8.43 11.62
N ALA A 47 -11.09 8.53 11.93
CA ALA A 47 -11.96 7.37 11.91
C ALA A 47 -12.15 6.91 10.46
N TRP A 48 -11.53 5.78 10.11
CA TRP A 48 -11.80 5.09 8.85
C TRP A 48 -13.20 4.50 9.04
N GLY A 49 -14.22 5.16 8.47
CA GLY A 49 -15.62 4.80 8.64
C GLY A 49 -15.96 3.41 8.07
N SER A 50 -17.19 3.21 7.62
CA SER A 50 -17.57 1.96 6.93
C SER A 50 -16.73 1.67 5.68
N SER A 51 -16.12 2.70 5.10
CA SER A 51 -15.28 2.64 3.91
C SER A 51 -13.81 2.75 4.32
N VAL A 52 -13.14 1.60 4.45
CA VAL A 52 -11.67 1.52 4.58
C VAL A 52 -11.05 1.59 3.19
N SER A 53 -11.45 2.59 2.42
CA SER A 53 -11.19 2.65 0.97
C SER A 53 -10.04 3.58 0.64
N VAL A 54 -9.30 3.19 -0.39
CA VAL A 54 -8.23 3.95 -1.00
C VAL A 54 -8.83 5.10 -1.78
N ASN A 55 -8.40 6.31 -1.44
CA ASN A 55 -8.66 7.51 -2.21
C ASN A 55 -7.70 7.59 -3.39
N ASP A 56 -6.40 7.52 -3.11
CA ASP A 56 -5.37 7.62 -4.14
C ASP A 56 -4.14 6.78 -3.81
N VAL A 57 -3.38 6.43 -4.84
CA VAL A 57 -2.09 5.76 -4.73
C VAL A 57 -1.09 6.57 -5.51
N HIS A 58 -0.15 7.18 -4.80
CA HIS A 58 0.88 7.99 -5.43
C HIS A 58 1.85 7.09 -6.21
N GLU A 59 2.49 7.66 -7.24
CA GLU A 59 3.57 6.98 -7.94
C GLU A 59 4.69 6.57 -6.97
N ILE A 60 5.37 5.48 -7.30
CA ILE A 60 6.50 5.00 -6.49
C ILE A 60 7.67 5.97 -6.69
N GLU A 61 8.04 6.67 -5.62
CA GLU A 61 9.14 7.63 -5.62
C GLU A 61 10.46 6.93 -5.28
N GLU A 62 11.53 7.24 -6.02
CA GLU A 62 12.89 6.78 -5.69
C GLU A 62 13.56 7.78 -4.74
N LEU A 63 14.03 7.28 -3.60
CA LEU A 63 14.69 8.08 -2.57
C LEU A 63 16.20 8.16 -2.82
N PRO A 64 16.92 9.18 -2.31
CA PRO A 64 18.37 9.29 -2.42
C PRO A 64 19.16 8.11 -1.85
N SER A 65 18.54 7.30 -0.99
CA SER A 65 19.11 6.06 -0.44
C SER A 65 19.12 4.89 -1.42
N GLY A 66 18.47 5.02 -2.60
CA GLY A 66 18.21 3.93 -3.54
C GLY A 66 17.02 3.04 -3.15
N LEU A 67 16.31 3.38 -2.07
CA LEU A 67 15.04 2.75 -1.70
C LEU A 67 13.87 3.43 -2.40
N LYS A 68 12.73 2.77 -2.39
CA LYS A 68 11.49 3.23 -3.00
C LYS A 68 10.47 3.57 -1.93
N GLN A 69 9.69 4.62 -2.14
CA GLN A 69 8.59 5.01 -1.27
C GLN A 69 7.26 4.87 -2.01
N LEU A 70 6.29 4.24 -1.35
CA LEU A 70 4.90 4.20 -1.76
C LEU A 70 4.04 4.91 -0.71
N LYS A 71 3.12 5.75 -1.19
CA LYS A 71 2.10 6.40 -0.36
C LYS A 71 0.72 6.04 -0.87
N ILE A 72 -0.14 5.59 0.05
CA ILE A 72 -1.54 5.25 -0.20
C ILE A 72 -2.39 6.17 0.67
N GLU A 73 -3.15 7.05 0.04
CA GLU A 73 -4.10 7.92 0.73
C GLU A 73 -5.43 7.18 0.92
N MET A 74 -5.90 7.12 2.15
CA MET A 74 -7.21 6.58 2.50
C MET A 74 -8.28 7.68 2.39
N GLN A 75 -9.54 7.32 2.14
CA GLN A 75 -10.67 8.28 2.10
C GLN A 75 -10.86 9.08 3.40
N SER A 76 -10.29 8.61 4.52
CA SER A 76 -10.26 9.32 5.79
C SER A 76 -9.25 10.48 5.82
N GLY A 77 -8.35 10.57 4.83
CA GLY A 77 -7.22 11.50 4.77
C GLY A 77 -5.93 10.97 5.43
N ASP A 78 -5.96 9.78 6.03
CA ASP A 78 -4.74 9.14 6.53
C ASP A 78 -3.90 8.58 5.38
N VAL A 79 -2.57 8.71 5.48
CA VAL A 79 -1.63 8.24 4.46
C VAL A 79 -0.81 7.08 5.00
N ILE A 80 -0.98 5.91 4.40
CA ILE A 80 -0.12 4.76 4.63
C ILE A 80 1.16 4.96 3.83
N GLN A 81 2.31 4.85 4.49
CA GLN A 81 3.62 5.00 3.86
C GLN A 81 4.45 3.73 4.03
N ILE A 82 5.07 3.28 2.95
CA ILE A 82 6.00 2.15 2.95
C ILE A 82 7.29 2.58 2.26
N VAL A 83 8.43 2.33 2.90
CA VAL A 83 9.76 2.45 2.28
C VAL A 83 10.40 1.07 2.17
N ALA A 84 10.75 0.66 0.95
CA ALA A 84 11.20 -0.69 0.65
C ALA A 84 12.16 -0.73 -0.55
N ALA A 85 12.87 -1.84 -0.74
CA ALA A 85 13.75 -2.04 -1.90
C ALA A 85 12.95 -2.33 -3.19
N LYS A 86 11.83 -3.05 -3.07
CA LYS A 86 11.00 -3.45 -4.22
C LYS A 86 9.52 -3.46 -3.84
N PHE A 87 8.67 -3.13 -4.82
CA PHE A 87 7.23 -3.30 -4.77
C PHE A 87 6.77 -4.24 -5.90
N ALA A 88 5.80 -5.10 -5.60
CA ALA A 88 4.99 -5.82 -6.56
C ALA A 88 3.54 -5.35 -6.39
N LEU A 89 3.03 -4.65 -7.40
CA LEU A 89 1.67 -4.11 -7.37
C LEU A 89 0.67 -5.18 -7.83
N PRO A 90 -0.59 -5.15 -7.36
CA PRO A 90 -1.62 -6.12 -7.70
C PRO A 90 -2.07 -6.13 -9.18
N PHE A 91 -1.41 -5.35 -10.04
CA PHE A 91 -1.63 -5.35 -11.48
C PHE A 91 -0.31 -5.63 -12.18
N ASP A 92 -0.10 -6.87 -12.59
CA ASP A 92 0.88 -7.19 -13.63
C ASP A 92 0.16 -7.12 -14.98
N GLY A 93 0.24 -5.96 -15.65
CA GLY A 93 -0.30 -5.78 -17.01
C GLY A 93 -0.26 -4.37 -17.59
N LEU A 94 0.86 -4.04 -18.26
CA LEU A 94 1.09 -3.03 -19.34
C LEU A 94 0.88 -1.54 -18.99
N THR A 95 1.94 -0.74 -18.86
CA THR A 95 2.57 0.06 -19.95
C THR A 95 1.63 0.51 -21.07
N ALA A 96 1.38 1.82 -21.12
CA ALA A 96 1.62 2.66 -22.29
C ALA A 96 2.17 4.00 -21.82
#